data_AF-A0A4Y7TH03-F1
#
_entry.id   AF-A0A4Y7TH03-F1
#
_cell.length_a   1.000
_cell.length_b   1.000
_cell.length_c   1.000
_cell.angle_alpha   90.00
_cell.angle_beta   90.00
_cell.angle_gamma   90.00
#
_symmetry.space_group_name_H-M   'P 1'
#
loop_
_entity.id
_entity.type
_entity.pdbx_description
1 polymer ?
#
loop_
_entity_poly.entity_id
_entity_poly.type
_entity_poly.pdbx_seq_one_letter_code
_entity_poly.pdbx_strand_id
1 'polypeptide(L)' 'MRGLWAQMELLVEEGDVKPLRVEVLPDGLKGIPEGLKRLEEDKVSGVKLVAHPQDTFASISECVNLNAIASPSES' A
#
# COMPACT_ATOMS: atom_id res chain seq x y z
N MET A 1 -0.42 -10.83 -27.39
CA MET A 1 -0.59 -10.08 -26.12
C MET A 1 -0.60 -8.55 -26.29
N ARG A 2 0.16 -7.94 -27.21
CA ARG A 2 0.16 -6.46 -27.36
C ARG A 2 -1.20 -5.82 -27.69
N GLY A 3 -2.03 -6.47 -28.52
CA GLY A 3 -3.34 -5.93 -28.92
C GLY A 3 -4.37 -5.83 -27.80
N LEU A 4 -4.28 -6.68 -26.76
CA LEU A 4 -5.16 -6.62 -25.60
C LEU A 4 -4.91 -5.35 -24.79
N TRP A 5 -3.65 -5.06 -24.49
CA TRP A 5 -3.28 -3.89 -23.70
C TRP A 5 -3.57 -2.58 -24.44
N ALA A 6 -3.49 -2.57 -25.76
CA ALA A 6 -3.83 -1.42 -26.59
C ALA A 6 -5.33 -1.04 -26.58
N GLN A 7 -6.21 -1.92 -26.09
CA GLN A 7 -7.66 -1.67 -26.02
C GLN A 7 -8.17 -1.55 -24.58
N MET A 8 -7.39 -2.03 -23.60
CA MET A 8 -7.80 -2.05 -22.20
C MET A 8 -8.08 -0.64 -21.64
N GLU A 9 -7.31 0.36 -22.06
CA GLU A 9 -7.51 1.76 -21.64
C GLU A 9 -8.89 2.28 -22.04
N LEU A 10 -9.25 2.12 -23.32
CA LEU A 10 -10.57 2.50 -23.84
C LEU A 10 -11.71 1.77 -23.13
N LEU A 11 -11.59 0.45 -22.93
CA LEU A 11 -12.63 -0.35 -22.27
C LEU A 11 -12.87 0.05 -20.81
N VAL A 12 -11.83 0.49 -20.10
CA VAL A 12 -11.95 0.99 -18.72
C VAL A 12 -12.52 2.40 -18.71
N GLU A 13 -12.11 3.26 -19.66
CA GLU A 13 -12.64 4.62 -19.80
C GLU A 13 -14.13 4.63 -20.16
N GLU A 14 -14.55 3.79 -21.09
CA GLU A 14 -15.94 3.61 -21.52
C GLU A 14 -16.80 2.89 -20.47
N GLY A 15 -16.16 2.20 -19.51
CA GLY A 15 -16.84 1.53 -18.40
C GLY A 15 -17.40 0.14 -18.73
N ASP A 16 -17.08 -0.39 -19.91
CA ASP A 16 -17.34 -1.77 -20.31
C ASP A 16 -16.59 -2.77 -19.41
N VAL A 17 -15.40 -2.37 -18.94
CA VAL A 17 -14.63 -3.10 -17.93
C VAL A 17 -14.62 -2.30 -16.62
N LYS A 18 -15.28 -2.85 -15.59
CA LYS A 18 -15.36 -2.23 -14.27
C LYS A 18 -14.32 -2.82 -13.31
N PRO A 19 -13.47 -2.00 -12.68
CA PRO A 19 -12.57 -2.47 -11.63
C PRO A 19 -13.33 -3.12 -10.46
N LEU A 20 -12.69 -4.09 -9.80
CA LEU A 20 -13.20 -4.62 -8.54
C LEU A 20 -13.13 -3.55 -7.45
N ARG A 21 -13.98 -3.69 -6.42
CA ARG A 21 -13.82 -2.92 -5.18
C ARG A 21 -12.43 -3.19 -4.60
N VAL A 22 -11.75 -2.14 -4.21
CA VAL A 22 -10.39 -2.20 -3.67
C VAL A 22 -10.38 -1.94 -2.18
N GLU A 23 -9.56 -2.71 -1.46
CA GLU A 23 -9.21 -2.47 -0.07
C GLU A 23 -7.70 -2.20 -0.01
N VAL A 24 -7.32 -1.03 0.51
CA VAL A 24 -5.91 -0.64 0.62
C VAL A 24 -5.32 -1.21 1.91
N LEU A 25 -4.22 -1.93 1.79
CA LEU A 25 -3.50 -2.51 2.92
C LEU A 25 -2.78 -1.41 3.73
N PRO A 26 -2.77 -1.51 5.07
CA PRO A 26 -1.92 -0.65 5.91
C PRO A 26 -0.43 -0.95 5.67
N ASP A 27 0.44 0.00 6.02
CA ASP A 27 1.91 -0.11 5.99
C ASP A 27 2.55 -0.35 4.61
N GLY A 28 1.79 -0.09 3.54
CA GLY A 28 2.28 -0.11 2.17
C GLY A 28 2.94 -1.44 1.81
N LEU A 29 4.21 -1.40 1.39
CA LEU A 29 4.93 -2.60 0.98
C LEU A 29 5.09 -3.62 2.11
N LYS A 30 5.18 -3.16 3.38
CA LYS A 30 5.30 -4.04 4.54
C LYS A 30 4.00 -4.79 4.85
N GLY A 31 2.85 -4.30 4.39
CA GLY A 31 1.55 -4.93 4.61
C GLY A 31 1.26 -6.16 3.74
N ILE A 32 2.08 -6.42 2.70
CA ILE A 32 1.83 -7.51 1.74
C ILE A 32 1.75 -8.90 2.39
N PRO A 33 2.69 -9.31 3.28
CA PRO A 33 2.64 -10.64 3.89
C PRO A 33 1.33 -10.90 4.68
N GLU A 34 0.85 -9.90 5.43
CA GLU A 34 -0.42 -10.01 6.16
C GLU A 34 -1.62 -10.06 5.20
N GLY A 35 -1.60 -9.24 4.14
CA GLY A 35 -2.62 -9.31 3.09
C GLY A 35 -2.69 -10.68 2.40
N LEU A 36 -1.55 -11.29 2.12
CA LEU A 36 -1.48 -12.64 1.55
C LEU A 36 -2.00 -13.71 2.51
N LYS A 37 -1.67 -13.62 3.80
CA LYS A 37 -2.20 -14.52 4.82
C LYS A 37 -3.73 -14.45 4.89
N ARG A 38 -4.31 -13.24 4.87
CA ARG A 38 -5.77 -13.06 4.84
C ARG A 38 -6.41 -13.69 3.60
N LEU A 39 -5.74 -13.63 2.46
CA LEU A 39 -6.21 -14.25 1.22
C LEU A 39 -6.14 -15.78 1.30
N GLU A 40 -5.06 -16.34 1.85
CA GLU A 40 -4.90 -17.77 2.09
C GLU A 40 -5.96 -18.33 3.06
N GLU A 41 -6.35 -17.54 4.07
CA GLU A 41 -7.37 -17.90 5.05
C GLU A 41 -8.82 -17.65 4.57
N ASP A 42 -9.04 -17.34 3.28
CA ASP A 42 -10.34 -17.00 2.69
C ASP A 42 -11.07 -15.82 3.39
N LYS A 43 -10.32 -14.92 4.03
CA LYS A 43 -10.85 -13.74 4.76
C LYS A 43 -11.03 -12.50 3.89
N VAL A 44 -10.94 -12.64 2.56
CA VAL A 44 -11.08 -11.55 1.59
C VAL A 44 -12.31 -11.81 0.73
N SER A 45 -13.38 -11.04 0.94
CA SER A 45 -14.67 -11.29 0.26
C SER A 45 -14.96 -10.25 -0.82
N GLY A 46 -14.75 -10.63 -2.08
CA GLY A 46 -15.17 -9.83 -3.23
C GLY A 46 -14.51 -8.44 -3.29
N VAL A 47 -13.27 -8.34 -2.82
CA VAL A 47 -12.43 -7.15 -2.90
C VAL A 47 -11.01 -7.52 -3.35
N LYS A 48 -10.33 -6.58 -3.99
CA LYS A 48 -8.92 -6.69 -4.35
C LYS A 48 -8.09 -5.96 -3.30
N LEU A 49 -7.16 -6.67 -2.64
CA LEU A 49 -6.17 -6.05 -1.76
C LEU A 49 -5.13 -5.30 -2.59
N VAL A 50 -4.85 -4.05 -2.24
CA VAL A 50 -3.88 -3.17 -2.90
C VAL A 50 -2.91 -2.61 -1.86
N ALA A 51 -1.60 -2.76 -2.10
CA ALA A 51 -0.57 -2.09 -1.29
C ALA A 51 -0.01 -0.91 -2.08
N HIS A 52 0.02 0.26 -1.46
CA HIS A 52 0.72 1.44 -1.99
C HIS A 52 2.15 1.46 -1.45
N PRO A 53 3.20 1.32 -2.29
CA PRO A 53 4.58 1.23 -1.80
C PRO A 53 5.03 2.41 -0.93
N GLN A 54 4.54 3.61 -1.22
CA GLN A 54 4.84 4.85 -0.49
C GLN A 54 4.19 4.95 0.89
N ASP A 55 3.16 4.15 1.17
CA ASP A 55 2.44 4.16 2.46
C ASP A 55 3.20 3.36 3.54
N THR A 56 4.50 3.12 3.31
CA THR A 56 5.41 2.51 4.29
C THR A 56 5.71 3.55 5.37
N PHE A 57 4.81 3.69 6.34
CA PHE A 57 5.09 4.46 7.54
C PHE A 57 6.12 3.66 8.35
N ALA A 58 7.40 4.07 8.31
CA ALA A 58 8.25 3.81 9.45
C ALA A 58 7.55 4.49 10.62
N SER A 59 7.25 3.74 11.67
CA SER A 59 6.65 4.22 12.91
C SER A 59 7.22 5.60 13.21
N ILE A 60 6.39 6.64 13.11
CA ILE A 60 6.82 8.03 13.37
C ILE A 60 7.33 8.19 14.82
N SER A 61 7.13 7.18 15.68
CA SER A 61 7.80 7.00 16.96
C SER A 61 9.32 6.81 16.91
N GLU A 62 9.92 6.35 15.79
CA GLU A 62 11.38 6.30 15.63
C GLU A 62 11.99 7.67 15.28
N CYS A 63 11.17 8.64 14.82
CA CYS A 63 11.65 9.95 14.39
C CYS A 63 11.72 11.01 15.50
N VAL A 64 11.31 10.72 16.74
CA VAL A 64 11.20 11.75 17.81
C VAL A 64 12.54 12.11 18.47
N ASN A 65 13.62 11.36 18.28
CA ASN A 65 14.91 11.66 18.93
C ASN A 65 15.89 12.42 18.03
N LEU A 66 15.51 13.62 17.58
CA LEU A 66 16.44 14.59 16.98
C LEU A 66 16.92 15.70 17.94
N ASN A 67 16.49 15.69 19.22
CA ASN A 67 16.85 16.73 20.20
C ASN A 67 17.84 16.28 21.30
N ALA A 68 18.55 15.16 21.15
CA ALA A 68 19.48 14.68 22.19
C ALA A 68 20.95 15.14 22.04
N ILE A 69 21.24 16.20 21.27
CA ILE A 69 22.64 16.63 20.97
C ILE A 69 22.98 18.09 21.31
N ALA A 70 22.28 18.72 22.26
CA ALA A 70 22.74 19.94 22.93
C ALA A 70 22.22 19.88 24.38
N SER A 71 23.02 19.89 25.45
CA SER A 71 24.29 20.58 25.67
C SER A 71 25.13 19.85 26.74
N PRO A 72 26.46 19.81 26.66
CA PRO A 72 27.29 19.88 27.85
C PRO A 72 27.50 21.36 28.19
N SER A 73 27.03 21.75 29.37
CA SER A 73 27.45 22.97 30.05
C SER A 73 28.97 23.01 30.13
N GLU A 74 29.61 23.93 29.41
CA GLU A 74 30.99 24.32 29.71
C GLU A 74 30.95 25.10 31.03
N SER A 75 31.66 24.57 32.03
CA SER A 75 32.13 25.28 33.23
C SER A 75 33.62 25.50 33.09
#